data_AF-A0A916CP90-F1
#
_entry.id   AF-A0A916CP90-F1
#
_cell.length_a   1.000
_cell.length_b   1.000
_cell.length_c   1.000
_cell.angle_alpha   90.00
_cell.angle_beta   90.00
_cell.angle_gamma   90.00
#
_symmetry.space_group_name_H-M   'P 1'
#
loop_
_entity.id
_entity.type
_entity.pdbx_description
1 polymer ?
#
loop_
_entity_poly.entity_id
_entity_poly.type
_entity_poly.pdbx_seq_one_letter_code
_entity_poly.pdbx_strand_id
1 'polypeptide(L)' 'MPTPSELLAQVEQNRIKFIDLQFTDVVGLVKNVTIPSQELSDALTNGIWFD' A
#
# COMPACT_ATOMS: atom_id res chain seq x y z
N MET A 1 9.21 -9.35 8.76
CA MET A 1 8.18 -8.65 7.97
C MET A 1 6.88 -8.83 8.71
N PRO A 2 6.14 -7.77 9.04
CA PRO A 2 4.82 -7.91 9.64
C PRO A 2 3.92 -8.73 8.72
N THR A 3 3.07 -9.55 9.30
CA THR A 3 2.00 -10.25 8.58
C THR A 3 0.97 -9.24 8.06
N PRO A 4 0.16 -9.58 7.03
CA PRO A 4 -0.89 -8.68 6.54
C PRO A 4 -1.83 -8.19 7.64
N SER A 5 -2.18 -9.07 8.59
CA SER A 5 -3.04 -8.74 9.73
C SER A 5 -2.39 -7.74 10.71
N GLU A 6 -1.10 -7.91 11.01
CA GLU A 6 -0.35 -6.97 11.85
C GLU A 6 -0.21 -5.60 11.18
N LEU A 7 0.00 -5.58 9.87
CA LEU A 7 0.09 -4.34 9.08
C LEU A 7 -1.25 -3.58 9.10
N LEU A 8 -2.37 -4.26 8.85
CA LEU A 8 -3.70 -3.64 8.89
C LEU A 8 -4.03 -3.08 10.28
N ALA A 9 -3.69 -3.82 11.34
CA ALA A 9 -3.85 -3.35 12.72
C ALA A 9 -3.01 -2.09 12.99
N GLN A 10 -1.78 -2.04 12.47
CA GLN A 10 -0.91 -0.88 12.59
C GLN A 10 -1.45 0.35 11.83
N VAL A 11 -2.03 0.16 10.65
CA VAL A 11 -2.67 1.24 9.87
C VAL A 11 -3.83 1.84 10.63
N GLU A 12 -4.68 1.00 11.24
CA GLU A 12 -5.82 1.43 12.04
C GLU A 12 -5.37 2.14 13.33
N GLN A 13 -4.43 1.55 14.08
CA GLN A 13 -3.91 2.10 15.34
C GLN A 13 -3.31 3.49 15.15
N ASN A 14 -2.59 3.69 14.03
CA ASN A 14 -1.96 4.96 13.71
C ASN A 14 -2.88 5.93 12.95
N ARG A 15 -4.14 5.55 12.71
CA ARG A 15 -5.14 6.36 11.98
C ARG A 15 -4.62 6.82 10.61
N ILE A 16 -3.91 5.94 9.93
CA ILE A 16 -3.37 6.22 8.60
C ILE A 16 -4.54 6.32 7.62
N LYS A 17 -4.58 7.43 6.87
CA LYS A 17 -5.64 7.69 5.90
C LYS A 17 -5.25 7.33 4.48
N PHE A 18 -3.97 7.47 4.15
CA PHE A 18 -3.40 7.28 2.83
C PHE A 18 -2.09 6.52 2.92
N ILE A 19 -1.82 5.69 1.91
CA ILE A 19 -0.66 4.82 1.83
C ILE A 19 -0.04 4.97 0.45
N ASP A 20 1.27 5.21 0.40
CA ASP A 20 2.02 5.25 -0.85
C ASP A 20 2.59 3.87 -1.18
N LEU A 21 2.11 3.27 -2.26
CA LEU A 21 2.64 2.04 -2.82
C LEU A 21 3.78 2.38 -3.76
N GLN A 22 5.01 2.21 -3.27
CA GLN A 22 6.21 2.59 -4.00
C GLN A 22 6.74 1.42 -4.84
N PHE A 23 7.11 1.72 -6.07
CA PHE A 23 7.76 0.78 -6.98
C PHE A 23 8.82 1.50 -7.82
N THR A 24 9.64 0.71 -8.51
CA THR A 24 10.65 1.22 -9.45
C THR A 24 10.25 0.82 -10.85
N ASP A 25 10.26 1.76 -11.79
CA ASP A 25 10.00 1.46 -13.19
C ASP A 25 11.23 0.85 -13.90
N VAL A 26 11.07 0.49 -15.17
CA VAL A 26 12.13 -0.17 -15.96
C VAL A 26 13.38 0.71 -16.13
N VAL A 27 13.23 2.04 -16.06
CA VAL A 27 14.36 2.98 -16.18
C VAL A 27 15.01 3.30 -14.84
N GLY A 28 14.51 2.72 -13.74
CA GLY A 28 15.06 2.91 -12.40
C GLY A 28 14.48 4.10 -11.64
N LEU A 29 13.41 4.73 -12.15
CA LEU A 29 12.78 5.85 -11.47
C LEU A 29 11.82 5.34 -10.38
N VAL A 30 11.94 5.91 -9.18
CA VAL A 30 11.01 5.67 -8.09
C VAL A 30 9.68 6.35 -8.40
N LYS A 31 8.62 5.55 -8.44
CA LYS A 31 7.23 6.00 -8.55
C LYS A 31 6.42 5.51 -7.36
N ASN A 32 5.28 6.13 -7.13
CA ASN A 32 4.32 5.66 -6.15
C ASN A 32 2.89 5.86 -6.64
N VAL A 33 1.99 5.09 -6.06
CA VAL A 33 0.55 5.24 -6.19
C VAL A 33 -0.03 5.39 -4.78
N THR A 34 -0.69 6.51 -4.53
CA THR A 34 -1.35 6.77 -3.24
C THR A 34 -2.74 6.15 -3.25
N ILE A 35 -3.03 5.30 -2.26
CA ILE A 35 -4.36 4.74 -2.04
C ILE A 35 -4.95 5.13 -0.68
N PRO A 36 -6.27 5.21 -0.54
CA PRO A 36 -6.93 5.24 0.76
C PRO A 36 -6.60 3.99 1.58
N SER A 37 -6.47 4.12 2.89
CA SER A 37 -6.14 2.99 3.78
C SER A 37 -7.18 1.86 3.75
N GLN A 38 -8.41 2.17 3.36
CA GLN A 38 -9.51 1.21 3.18
C GLN A 38 -9.25 0.21 2.04
N GLU A 39 -8.46 0.60 1.04
CA GLU A 39 -8.14 -0.24 -0.12
C GLU A 39 -6.92 -1.16 0.15
N LEU A 40 -6.20 -0.96 1.26
CA LEU A 40 -4.98 -1.72 1.56
C LEU A 40 -5.23 -3.22 1.63
N SER A 41 -6.34 -3.66 2.23
CA SER A 41 -6.63 -5.09 2.37
C SER A 41 -6.80 -5.78 1.02
N ASP A 42 -7.43 -5.10 0.07
CA ASP A 42 -7.61 -5.61 -1.29
C ASP A 42 -6.29 -5.56 -2.06
N ALA A 43 -5.55 -4.45 -1.93
CA ALA A 43 -4.23 -4.26 -2.52
C ALA A 43 -3.22 -5.34 -2.13
N LEU A 44 -3.23 -5.79 -0.87
CA LEU A 44 -2.35 -6.86 -0.38
C LEU A 44 -2.72 -8.24 -0.93
N THR A 45 -3.97 -8.43 -1.34
CA THR A 45 -4.50 -9.74 -1.77
C THR A 45 -4.49 -9.88 -3.29
N ASN A 46 -4.98 -8.85 -3.99
CA ASN A 46 -5.24 -8.86 -5.42
C ASN A 46 -4.32 -7.91 -6.21
N GLY A 47 -3.56 -7.07 -5.52
CA GLY A 47 -2.82 -5.97 -6.14
C GLY A 47 -3.75 -4.82 -6.55
N ILE A 48 -3.17 -3.78 -7.15
CA ILE A 48 -3.92 -2.63 -7.65
C ILE A 48 -3.46 -2.33 -9.07
N TRP A 49 -4.41 -2.01 -9.93
CA TRP A 49 -4.11 -1.49 -11.26
C TRP A 49 -3.72 -0.02 -11.15
N PHE A 50 -2.64 0.35 -11.82
CA PHE A 50 -2.20 1.72 -11.99
C PHE A 50 -1.81 1.94 -13.46
N ASP A 51 -1.96 3.18 -13.92
CA ASP A 51 -1.47 3.63 -15.23
C ASP A 51 0.02 4.05 -15.14
#